data_AF-A0A257X9M9-F1
#
_entry.id   AF-A0A257X9M9-F1
#
_cell.length_a   1.000
_cell.length_b   1.000
_cell.length_c   1.000
_cell.angle_alpha   90.00
_cell.angle_beta   90.00
_cell.angle_gamma   90.00
#
_symmetry.space_group_name_H-M   'P 1'
#
loop_
_entity.id
_entity.type
_entity.pdbx_description
1 polymer ?
#
loop_
_entity_poly.entity_id
_entity_poly.type
_entity_poly.pdbx_seq_one_letter_code
_entity_poly.pdbx_strand_id
1 'polypeptide(L)'
;MTAARGRFISLEGGEGTGKSTQARILAAALETRGVSVRVTREPGGSPFAEKVREVLLSGLAQPLGPQGEAALFAAARADHVRETIAPALEAGTWVICDRKGAAADRFEREGADYHAAIRAAFLALSGAEPERCVVIDARGDVESVAAQILSAVSARLALPTAAESAPA
;
A
#
# COMPACT_ATOMS: atom_id res chain seq x y z
N MET A 1 -27.55 -3.78 12.85
CA MET A 1 -26.77 -4.26 11.69
C MET A 1 -25.32 -3.95 11.96
N THR A 2 -24.43 -4.94 11.99
CA THR A 2 -22.98 -4.70 11.98
C THR A 2 -22.62 -4.10 10.62
N ALA A 3 -21.94 -2.96 10.60
CA ALA A 3 -21.45 -2.36 9.36
C ALA A 3 -20.59 -3.38 8.59
N ALA A 4 -20.64 -3.33 7.25
CA ALA A 4 -19.80 -4.19 6.43
C ALA A 4 -18.31 -3.92 6.71
N ARG A 5 -17.50 -4.98 6.82
CA ARG A 5 -16.05 -4.86 7.02
C ARG A 5 -15.42 -4.06 5.87
N GLY A 6 -14.50 -3.16 6.20
CA GLY A 6 -13.77 -2.35 5.23
C GLY A 6 -12.86 -3.17 4.31
N ARG A 7 -12.31 -2.53 3.28
CA ARG A 7 -11.38 -3.16 2.32
C ARG A 7 -9.95 -2.68 2.54
N PHE A 8 -8.99 -3.58 2.33
CA PHE A 8 -7.56 -3.26 2.37
C PHE A 8 -7.01 -3.21 0.96
N ILE A 9 -6.33 -2.11 0.62
CA ILE A 9 -5.67 -1.88 -0.66
C ILE A 9 -4.22 -1.54 -0.37
N SER A 10 -3.27 -2.29 -0.95
CA SER A 10 -1.85 -1.96 -0.88
C SER A 10 -1.35 -1.48 -2.24
N LEU A 11 -0.61 -0.37 -2.26
CA LEU A 11 0.12 0.08 -3.44
C LEU A 11 1.58 -0.35 -3.31
N GLU A 12 2.02 -1.18 -4.26
CA GLU A 12 3.38 -1.73 -4.36
C GLU A 12 4.06 -1.19 -5.61
N GLY A 13 5.38 -1.05 -5.58
CA GLY A 13 6.16 -0.58 -6.73
C GLY A 13 7.49 0.07 -6.33
N GLY A 14 8.36 0.28 -7.32
CA GLY A 14 9.66 0.92 -7.12
C GLY A 14 9.56 2.33 -6.56
N GLU A 15 10.66 2.87 -6.04
CA GLU A 15 10.71 4.27 -5.61
C GLU A 15 10.49 5.22 -6.79
N GLY A 16 9.98 6.43 -6.53
CA GLY A 16 9.71 7.44 -7.57
C GLY A 16 8.49 7.16 -8.46
N THR A 17 7.86 5.98 -8.38
CA THR A 17 6.67 5.63 -9.19
C THR A 17 5.38 6.36 -8.80
N GLY A 18 5.42 7.25 -7.81
CA GLY A 18 4.26 8.08 -7.43
C GLY A 18 3.26 7.44 -6.47
N LYS A 19 3.56 6.29 -5.86
CA LYS A 19 2.66 5.57 -4.92
C LYS A 19 1.99 6.46 -3.87
N SER A 20 2.76 7.29 -3.17
CA SER A 20 2.23 8.17 -2.12
C SER A 20 1.27 9.24 -2.67
N THR A 21 1.47 9.67 -3.91
CA THR A 21 0.55 10.58 -4.61
C THR A 21 -0.71 9.85 -5.02
N GLN A 22 -0.57 8.67 -5.62
CA GLN A 22 -1.71 7.85 -6.05
C GLN A 22 -2.58 7.37 -4.88
N ALA A 23 -1.98 7.03 -3.72
CA ALA A 23 -2.71 6.68 -2.52
C ALA A 23 -3.64 7.80 -2.05
N ARG A 24 -3.17 9.06 -2.07
CA ARG A 24 -3.95 10.23 -1.69
C ARG A 24 -5.07 10.53 -2.69
N ILE A 25 -4.79 10.42 -3.99
CA ILE A 25 -5.78 10.63 -5.04
C ILE A 25 -6.89 9.58 -4.95
N LEU A 26 -6.52 8.30 -4.77
CA LEU A 26 -7.48 7.22 -4.60
C LEU A 26 -8.32 7.43 -3.33
N ALA A 27 -7.71 7.82 -2.21
CA ALA A 27 -8.44 8.11 -0.98
C ALA A 27 -9.51 9.18 -1.20
N ALA A 28 -9.13 10.34 -1.77
CA ALA A 28 -10.06 11.42 -2.05
C ALA A 28 -11.19 10.98 -3.01
N ALA A 29 -10.87 10.16 -4.02
CA ALA A 29 -11.86 9.64 -4.95
C ALA A 29 -12.84 8.64 -4.29
N LEU A 30 -12.41 7.88 -3.29
CA LEU A 30 -13.28 6.99 -2.53
C LEU A 30 -14.13 7.76 -1.52
N GLU A 31 -13.57 8.78 -0.87
CA GLU A 31 -14.27 9.65 0.07
C GLU A 31 -15.41 10.42 -0.61
N THR A 32 -15.22 10.88 -1.85
CA THR A 32 -16.31 11.52 -2.64
C THR A 32 -17.45 10.57 -2.98
N ARG A 33 -17.26 9.26 -2.80
CA ARG A 33 -18.27 8.20 -2.97
C ARG A 33 -18.84 7.71 -1.63
N GLY A 34 -18.60 8.43 -0.54
CA GLY A 34 -19.10 8.09 0.79
C GLY A 34 -18.35 6.94 1.48
N VAL A 35 -17.18 6.55 0.98
CA VAL A 35 -16.35 5.52 1.61
C VAL A 35 -15.43 6.18 2.65
N SER A 36 -15.48 5.75 3.90
CA SER A 36 -14.50 6.16 4.91
C SER A 36 -13.13 5.53 4.61
N VAL A 37 -12.08 6.34 4.51
CA VAL A 37 -10.74 5.88 4.14
C VAL A 37 -9.69 6.28 5.18
N ARG A 38 -8.76 5.36 5.44
CA ARG A 38 -7.52 5.56 6.20
C ARG A 38 -6.34 5.33 5.27
N VAL A 39 -5.56 6.37 5.01
CA VAL A 39 -4.26 6.22 4.34
C VAL A 39 -3.16 5.94 5.37
N THR A 40 -2.31 4.96 5.10
CA THR A 40 -1.17 4.58 5.94
C THR A 40 0.01 4.11 5.07
N ARG A 41 1.14 3.72 5.69
CA ARG A 41 2.35 3.29 5.00
C ARG A 41 3.08 2.17 5.71
N GLU A 42 3.90 1.43 4.98
CA GLU A 42 4.90 0.52 5.54
C GLU A 42 6.30 0.81 4.96
N PRO A 43 7.39 0.67 5.76
CA PRO A 43 7.37 0.46 7.21
C PRO A 43 6.88 1.71 7.94
N GLY A 44 6.14 1.54 9.02
CA GLY A 44 5.46 2.62 9.76
C GLY A 44 3.98 2.32 9.99
N GLY A 45 3.20 3.36 10.30
CA GLY A 45 1.74 3.28 10.41
C GLY A 45 1.21 3.03 11.83
N SER A 46 2.07 2.70 12.78
CA SER A 46 1.78 2.58 14.21
C SER A 46 2.99 3.04 15.05
N PRO A 47 2.83 3.36 16.35
CA PRO A 47 3.92 3.91 17.16
C PRO A 47 5.18 3.03 17.21
N PHE A 48 5.03 1.71 17.32
CA PHE A 48 6.18 0.81 17.29
C PHE A 48 6.74 0.65 15.88
N ALA A 49 5.89 0.52 14.85
CA ALA A 49 6.35 0.44 13.47
C ALA A 49 7.11 1.69 13.02
N GLU A 50 6.79 2.88 13.53
CA GLU A 50 7.57 4.11 13.27
C GLU A 50 8.98 4.03 13.89
N LYS A 51 9.13 3.49 15.10
CA LYS A 51 10.46 3.25 15.69
C LYS A 51 11.28 2.25 14.88
N VAL A 52 10.64 1.17 14.42
CA VAL A 52 11.31 0.19 13.55
C VAL A 52 11.69 0.84 12.21
N ARG A 53 10.85 1.69 11.66
CA ARG A 53 11.17 2.49 10.46
C ARG A 53 12.41 3.35 10.68
N GLU A 54 12.53 4.04 11.80
CA GLU A 54 13.74 4.83 12.12
C GLU A 54 15.00 3.97 12.14
N VAL A 55 14.94 2.78 12.77
CA VAL A 55 16.07 1.82 12.80
C VAL A 55 16.44 1.34 11.39
N LEU A 56 15.45 1.05 10.55
CA LEU A 56 15.67 0.59 9.17
C LEU A 56 16.25 1.69 8.29
N LEU A 57 15.73 2.92 8.37
CA LEU A 57 16.15 4.04 7.52
C LEU A 57 17.50 4.64 7.95
N SER A 58 17.83 4.58 9.23
CA SER A 58 19.15 5.02 9.74
C SER A 58 20.29 4.07 9.40
N GLY A 59 19.99 2.87 8.86
CA GLY A 59 20.98 1.83 8.60
C GLY A 59 21.44 1.06 9.83
N LEU A 60 20.86 1.33 11.02
CA LEU A 60 21.19 0.61 12.25
C LEU A 60 20.88 -0.89 12.18
N ALA A 61 19.97 -1.30 11.29
CA ALA A 61 19.65 -2.69 11.03
C ALA A 61 20.66 -3.42 10.11
N GLN A 62 21.55 -2.72 9.41
CA GLN A 62 22.46 -3.33 8.42
C GLN A 62 23.32 -4.48 8.97
N PRO A 63 23.89 -4.41 10.21
CA PRO A 63 24.67 -5.51 10.77
C PRO A 63 23.87 -6.81 10.99
N LEU A 64 22.54 -6.75 11.02
CA LEU A 64 21.67 -7.92 11.14
C LEU A 64 21.55 -8.71 9.82
N GLY A 65 22.03 -8.12 8.71
CA GLY A 65 21.91 -8.70 7.38
C GLY A 65 20.48 -8.74 6.83
N PRO A 66 20.29 -9.25 5.60
CA PRO A 66 18.99 -9.25 4.92
C PRO A 66 17.86 -9.95 5.70
N GLN A 67 18.17 -11.08 6.35
CA GLN A 67 17.18 -11.83 7.13
C GLN A 67 16.74 -11.06 8.38
N GLY A 68 17.68 -10.37 9.04
CA GLY A 68 17.38 -9.55 10.22
C GLY A 68 16.57 -8.29 9.86
N GLU A 69 16.92 -7.61 8.77
CA GLU A 69 16.10 -6.52 8.23
C GLU A 69 14.69 -7.00 7.88
N ALA A 70 14.56 -8.15 7.20
CA ALA A 70 13.26 -8.74 6.88
C ALA A 70 12.43 -9.06 8.14
N ALA A 71 13.07 -9.54 9.21
CA ALA A 71 12.41 -9.79 10.49
C ALA A 71 11.89 -8.48 11.13
N LEU A 72 12.66 -7.39 11.07
CA LEU A 72 12.20 -6.08 11.52
C LEU A 72 11.01 -5.56 10.69
N PHE A 73 11.06 -5.72 9.37
CA PHE A 73 9.92 -5.43 8.49
C PHE A 73 8.66 -6.21 8.89
N ALA A 74 8.82 -7.51 9.16
CA ALA A 74 7.71 -8.36 9.60
C ALA A 74 7.16 -7.93 10.96
N ALA A 75 8.02 -7.57 11.91
CA ALA A 75 7.62 -7.08 13.23
C ALA A 75 6.86 -5.75 13.13
N ALA A 76 7.36 -4.79 12.35
CA ALA A 76 6.67 -3.52 12.09
C ALA A 76 5.30 -3.73 11.45
N ARG A 77 5.22 -4.62 10.46
CA ARG A 77 3.95 -4.96 9.79
C ARG A 77 2.95 -5.61 10.75
N ALA A 78 3.38 -6.56 11.57
CA ALA A 78 2.51 -7.22 12.53
C ALA A 78 1.91 -6.22 13.52
N ASP A 79 2.72 -5.29 14.01
CA ASP A 79 2.25 -4.21 14.88
C ASP A 79 1.27 -3.27 14.17
N HIS A 80 1.61 -2.81 12.96
CA HIS A 80 0.75 -1.94 12.17
C HIS A 80 -0.60 -2.58 11.84
N VAL A 81 -0.61 -3.88 11.54
CA VAL A 81 -1.85 -4.63 11.32
C VAL A 81 -2.71 -4.62 12.58
N ARG A 82 -2.12 -4.96 13.73
CA ARG A 82 -2.81 -5.06 15.02
C ARG A 82 -3.36 -3.71 15.50
N GLU A 83 -2.56 -2.65 15.41
CA GLU A 83 -2.85 -1.35 16.02
C GLU A 83 -3.60 -0.40 15.09
N THR A 84 -3.62 -0.63 13.78
CA THR A 84 -4.21 0.34 12.82
C THR A 84 -5.04 -0.33 11.74
N ILE A 85 -4.51 -1.31 11.03
CA ILE A 85 -5.22 -1.86 9.86
C ILE A 85 -6.45 -2.67 10.28
N ALA A 86 -6.29 -3.66 11.16
CA ALA A 86 -7.39 -4.54 11.56
C ALA A 86 -8.53 -3.76 12.25
N PRO A 87 -8.27 -2.87 13.23
CA PRO A 87 -9.32 -2.06 13.84
C PRO A 87 -10.07 -1.18 12.84
N ALA A 88 -9.37 -0.56 11.88
CA ALA A 88 -9.99 0.27 10.85
C ALA A 88 -10.92 -0.56 9.95
N LEU A 89 -10.45 -1.73 9.49
CA LEU A 89 -11.27 -2.62 8.66
C LEU A 89 -12.50 -3.14 9.43
N GLU A 90 -12.36 -3.48 10.70
CA GLU A 90 -13.46 -3.91 11.56
C GLU A 90 -14.51 -2.81 11.74
N ALA A 91 -14.08 -1.54 11.81
CA ALA A 91 -14.94 -0.37 11.85
C ALA A 91 -15.56 0.01 10.48
N GLY A 92 -15.34 -0.79 9.44
CA GLY A 92 -15.84 -0.51 8.09
C GLY A 92 -15.02 0.52 7.30
N THR A 93 -13.92 1.03 7.88
CA THR A 93 -13.02 1.97 7.20
C THR A 93 -12.13 1.24 6.22
N TRP A 94 -12.07 1.71 4.98
CA TRP A 94 -11.16 1.18 3.97
C TRP A 94 -9.75 1.68 4.26
N VAL A 95 -8.75 0.82 4.08
CA VAL A 95 -7.36 1.15 4.35
C VAL A 95 -6.57 1.11 3.05
N ILE A 96 -5.91 2.22 2.72
CA ILE A 96 -4.95 2.31 1.62
C ILE A 96 -3.55 2.37 2.23
N CYS A 97 -2.71 1.38 1.94
CA CYS A 97 -1.35 1.30 2.44
C CYS A 97 -0.34 1.53 1.31
N ASP A 98 0.45 2.61 1.41
CA ASP A 98 1.62 2.83 0.57
C ASP A 98 2.80 2.01 1.09
N ARG A 99 3.16 0.94 0.38
CA ARG A 99 4.23 0.04 0.80
C ARG A 99 5.52 0.41 0.11
N LYS A 100 6.51 0.78 0.92
CA LYS A 100 7.88 1.01 0.48
C LYS A 100 8.74 -0.20 0.83
N GLY A 101 9.61 -0.58 -0.09
CA GLY A 101 10.64 -1.59 0.16
C GLY A 101 11.66 -1.12 1.21
N ALA A 102 12.51 -2.05 1.65
CA ALA A 102 13.66 -1.75 2.51
C ALA A 102 14.56 -0.64 1.92
N ALA A 103 15.14 0.18 2.80
CA ALA A 103 16.11 1.25 2.53
C ALA A 103 16.28 1.70 1.07
N ALA A 104 15.66 2.84 0.74
CA ALA A 104 15.82 3.56 -0.55
C ALA A 104 17.30 3.68 -0.96
N ASP A 105 18.20 4.00 -0.02
CA ASP A 105 19.62 4.17 -0.31
C ASP A 105 20.38 2.86 -0.61
N ARG A 106 19.89 1.69 -0.16
CA ARG A 106 20.60 0.43 -0.44
C ARG A 106 20.19 -0.11 -1.80
N PHE A 107 18.90 -0.16 -2.10
CA PHE A 107 18.42 -0.70 -3.37
C PHE A 107 18.75 0.19 -4.56
N GLU A 108 18.86 1.51 -4.39
CA GLU A 108 19.31 2.41 -5.47
C GLU A 108 20.79 2.22 -5.83
N ARG A 109 21.58 1.59 -4.96
CA ARG A 109 22.99 1.23 -5.22
C ARG A 109 23.15 -0.14 -5.89
N GLU A 110 22.07 -0.91 -6.01
CA GLU A 110 22.10 -2.23 -6.65
C GLU A 110 21.98 -2.10 -8.18
N GLY A 111 22.59 -3.04 -8.91
CA GLY A 111 22.62 -3.00 -10.38
C GLY A 111 21.27 -3.24 -11.04
N ALA A 112 21.17 -2.97 -12.35
CA ALA A 112 19.96 -3.18 -13.15
C ALA A 112 19.39 -4.61 -13.03
N ASP A 113 20.25 -5.62 -12.90
CA ASP A 113 19.86 -7.02 -12.74
C ASP A 113 19.07 -7.27 -11.45
N TYR A 114 19.43 -6.58 -10.37
CA TYR A 114 18.71 -6.67 -9.11
C TYR A 114 17.29 -6.12 -9.24
N HIS A 115 17.14 -4.93 -9.85
CA HIS A 115 15.83 -4.34 -10.12
C HIS A 115 14.98 -5.20 -11.07
N ALA A 116 15.62 -5.81 -12.08
CA ALA A 116 14.96 -6.74 -12.99
C ALA A 116 14.44 -7.99 -12.25
N ALA A 117 15.24 -8.55 -11.34
CA ALA A 117 14.85 -9.70 -10.52
C ALA A 117 13.67 -9.38 -9.58
N ILE A 118 13.70 -8.23 -8.91
CA ILE A 118 12.59 -7.76 -8.07
C ILE A 118 11.32 -7.56 -8.90
N ARG A 119 11.42 -6.91 -10.06
CA ARG A 119 10.28 -6.74 -10.97
C ARG A 119 9.71 -8.08 -11.41
N ALA A 120 10.56 -9.03 -11.78
CA ALA A 120 10.13 -10.37 -12.18
C ALA A 120 9.39 -11.09 -11.04
N ALA A 121 9.87 -10.97 -9.79
CA ALA A 121 9.20 -11.55 -8.62
C ALA A 121 7.80 -10.96 -8.40
N PHE A 122 7.64 -9.63 -8.47
CA PHE A 122 6.32 -8.99 -8.37
C PHE A 122 5.36 -9.41 -9.49
N LEU A 123 5.86 -9.55 -10.72
CA LEU A 123 5.04 -10.02 -11.84
C LEU A 123 4.65 -11.49 -11.72
N ALA A 124 5.54 -12.33 -11.19
CA ALA A 124 5.22 -13.73 -10.90
C ALA A 124 4.11 -13.82 -9.84
N LEU A 125 4.21 -13.02 -8.78
CA LEU A 125 3.16 -12.93 -7.74
C LEU A 125 1.83 -12.44 -8.32
N SER A 126 1.85 -11.40 -9.16
CA SER A 126 0.60 -10.89 -9.75
C SER A 126 -0.05 -11.87 -10.73
N GLY A 127 0.76 -12.64 -11.48
CA GLY A 127 0.28 -13.72 -12.33
C GLY A 127 -0.28 -14.92 -11.54
N ALA A 128 0.27 -15.20 -10.35
CA ALA A 128 -0.21 -16.26 -9.47
C ALA A 128 -1.47 -15.87 -8.68
N GLU A 129 -1.68 -14.57 -8.41
CA GLU A 129 -2.82 -14.06 -7.65
C GLU A 129 -3.65 -12.99 -8.40
N PRO A 130 -4.21 -13.27 -9.60
CA PRO A 130 -4.86 -12.28 -10.45
C PRO A 130 -6.13 -11.64 -9.84
N GLU A 131 -6.77 -12.34 -8.91
CA GLU A 131 -7.93 -11.84 -8.15
C GLU A 131 -7.54 -10.79 -7.11
N ARG A 132 -6.30 -10.86 -6.58
CA ARG A 132 -5.79 -9.99 -5.52
C ARG A 132 -4.84 -8.91 -6.02
N CYS A 133 -4.23 -9.13 -7.18
CA CYS A 133 -3.20 -8.26 -7.73
C CYS A 133 -3.62 -7.66 -9.08
N VAL A 134 -3.25 -6.39 -9.28
CA VAL A 134 -3.47 -5.67 -10.54
C VAL A 134 -2.17 -4.97 -10.89
N VAL A 135 -1.67 -5.18 -12.10
CA VAL A 135 -0.53 -4.43 -12.61
C VAL A 135 -1.06 -3.15 -13.25
N ILE A 136 -0.55 -2.01 -12.80
CA ILE A 136 -0.88 -0.68 -13.32
C ILE A 136 0.34 -0.13 -14.05
N ASP A 137 0.14 0.40 -15.26
CA ASP A 137 1.21 1.07 -15.98
C ASP A 137 1.39 2.49 -15.44
N ALA A 138 2.48 2.69 -14.69
CA ALA A 138 2.82 3.96 -14.05
C ALA A 138 3.59 4.94 -14.96
N ARG A 139 3.72 4.67 -16.27
CA ARG A 139 4.45 5.55 -17.22
C ARG A 139 3.66 6.79 -17.66
N GLY A 140 2.35 6.78 -17.49
CA GLY A 140 1.48 7.91 -17.83
C GLY A 140 1.62 9.08 -16.85
N ASP A 141 0.89 10.16 -17.12
CA ASP A 141 0.74 11.26 -16.16
C ASP A 141 -0.03 10.80 -14.90
N VAL A 142 0.03 11.64 -13.85
CA VAL A 142 -0.51 11.32 -12.53
C VAL A 142 -2.01 11.03 -12.62
N GLU A 143 -2.75 11.80 -13.41
CA GLU A 143 -4.18 11.71 -13.61
C GLU A 143 -4.57 10.41 -14.33
N SER A 144 -3.84 10.04 -15.37
CA SER A 144 -4.06 8.80 -16.13
C SER A 144 -3.79 7.58 -15.29
N VAL A 145 -2.73 7.61 -14.48
CA VAL A 145 -2.42 6.52 -13.53
C VAL A 145 -3.49 6.42 -12.44
N ALA A 146 -3.95 7.56 -11.91
CA ALA A 146 -5.04 7.61 -10.94
C ALA A 146 -6.34 7.01 -11.49
N ALA A 147 -6.69 7.35 -12.73
CA ALA A 147 -7.86 6.82 -13.41
C ALA A 147 -7.79 5.29 -13.58
N GLN A 148 -6.62 4.77 -13.96
CA GLN A 148 -6.38 3.32 -14.05
C GLN A 148 -6.56 2.62 -12.70
N ILE A 149 -5.99 3.18 -11.62
CA ILE A 149 -6.10 2.63 -10.27
C ILE A 149 -7.56 2.62 -9.82
N LEU A 150 -8.28 3.75 -9.98
CA LEU A 150 -9.67 3.84 -9.58
C LEU A 150 -10.57 2.89 -10.37
N SER A 151 -10.32 2.73 -11.67
CA SER A 151 -11.04 1.76 -12.52
C SER A 151 -10.82 0.32 -12.01
N ALA A 152 -9.56 -0.06 -11.74
CA ALA A 152 -9.21 -1.37 -11.22
C ALA A 152 -9.84 -1.66 -9.85
N VAL A 153 -9.87 -0.66 -8.95
CA VAL A 153 -10.51 -0.73 -7.64
C VAL A 153 -12.03 -0.89 -7.80
N SER A 154 -12.66 -0.07 -8.63
CA SER A 154 -14.11 -0.10 -8.87
C SER A 154 -14.59 -1.43 -9.46
N ALA A 155 -13.79 -2.03 -10.35
CA ALA A 155 -14.12 -3.30 -10.97
C ALA A 155 -14.05 -4.48 -10.00
N ARG A 156 -13.18 -4.43 -8.99
CA ARG A 156 -12.94 -5.53 -8.04
C ARG A 156 -13.68 -5.39 -6.73
N LEU A 157 -13.83 -4.16 -6.25
CA LEU A 157 -14.44 -3.84 -4.99
C LEU A 157 -15.73 -3.11 -5.31
N ALA A 158 -16.87 -3.73 -5.00
CA ALA A 158 -18.18 -3.11 -5.18
C ALA A 158 -18.21 -1.76 -4.45
N LEU A 159 -18.10 -0.67 -5.22
CA LEU A 159 -18.16 0.69 -4.68
C LEU A 159 -19.62 1.10 -4.53
N PRO A 160 -19.97 1.82 -3.45
CA PRO A 160 -21.25 2.52 -3.39
C PRO A 160 -21.36 3.44 -4.61
N THR A 161 -22.47 3.38 -5.32
CA THR A 161 -22.76 4.35 -6.38
C THR A 161 -22.97 5.73 -5.75
N ALA A 162 -22.45 6.78 -6.37
CA ALA A 162 -22.52 8.17 -5.89
C ALA A 162 -23.95 8.75 -5.74
N ALA A 163 -25.01 7.95 -5.91
CA ALA A 163 -26.39 8.38 -5.98
C ALA A 163 -27.23 8.14 -4.70
N GLU A 164 -26.67 7.60 -3.60
CA GLU A 164 -27.42 7.29 -2.37
C GLU A 164 -27.19 8.25 -1.19
N SER A 165 -26.58 9.41 -1.40
CA SER A 165 -26.37 10.42 -0.35
C SER A 165 -26.98 11.78 -0.67
N ALA A 166 -28.27 11.81 -1.03
CA ALA A 166 -29.08 13.01 -0.91
C ALA A 166 -30.08 12.80 0.25
N PRO A 167 -29.94 13.50 1.40
CA PRO A 167 -31.03 13.55 2.36
C PRO A 167 -32.20 14.34 1.74
N ALA A 168 -33.38 13.75 1.82
CA ALA A 168 -34.66 14.41 1.55
C ALA A 168 -34.96 15.47 2.63
#